data_AF-B8D485-F1
#
_entry.id   AF-B8D485-F1
#
_cell.length_a   1.000
_cell.length_b   1.000
_cell.length_c   1.000
_cell.angle_alpha   90.00
_cell.angle_beta   90.00
_cell.angle_gamma   90.00
#
_symmetry.space_group_name_H-M   'P 1'
#
loop_
_entity.id
_entity.type
_entity.pdbx_description
1 polymer ?
#
loop_
_entity_poly.entity_id
_entity_poly.type
_entity_poly.pdbx_seq_one_letter_code
_entity_poly.pdbx_strand_id
1 'polypeptide(L)'
;MKGFIGVAERLVDKCGSIYQCIWVETAIVKPYNSDTFYCIDCFFHNYSKSDKPESRLLLSYNSKTSPGEIMPGTGKSFRTVNADRDTCSKKGVEEYLLNLYESARHSMKELISEREKSQKKISFRGMLLGLILPRQRDELQEEGSYWGSLTRYKIVMELLKLLGFENGVLRAEVDSMYILYGFDKKGRVSALIGSNVIELPNYNKLLDTEKVLSILFH
;
A
#
# COMPACT_ATOMS: atom_id res chain seq x y z
N MET A 1 -12.27 13.47 -17.87
CA MET A 1 -10.89 13.20 -18.35
C MET A 1 -9.99 13.17 -17.12
N LYS A 2 -9.17 12.13 -16.92
CA LYS A 2 -8.29 12.01 -15.73
C LYS A 2 -7.19 13.06 -15.80
N GLY A 3 -6.86 13.68 -14.66
CA GLY A 3 -5.83 14.72 -14.57
C GLY A 3 -4.44 14.15 -14.32
N PHE A 4 -3.41 14.91 -14.67
CA PHE A 4 -2.02 14.63 -14.28
C PHE A 4 -1.65 15.49 -13.07
N ILE A 5 -0.98 14.91 -12.09
CA ILE A 5 -0.36 15.66 -11.00
C ILE A 5 0.87 16.38 -11.57
N GLY A 6 0.97 17.69 -11.32
CA GLY A 6 2.06 18.54 -11.77
C GLY A 6 3.40 18.16 -11.13
N VAL A 7 4.47 18.26 -11.91
CA VAL A 7 5.83 17.92 -11.50
C VAL A 7 6.76 19.04 -11.96
N ALA A 8 7.64 19.50 -11.07
CA ALA A 8 8.62 20.52 -11.37
C ALA A 8 9.61 20.03 -12.44
N GLU A 9 9.96 20.91 -13.37
CA GLU A 9 10.85 20.60 -14.51
C GLU A 9 12.16 19.94 -14.06
N ARG A 10 12.77 20.45 -12.98
CA ARG A 10 13.99 19.86 -12.37
C ARG A 10 13.88 18.38 -11.97
N LEU A 11 12.67 17.87 -11.71
CA LEU A 11 12.41 16.46 -11.41
C LEU A 11 12.14 15.67 -12.68
N VAL A 12 11.49 16.31 -13.67
CA VAL A 12 11.33 15.76 -15.02
C VAL A 12 12.68 15.54 -15.68
N ASP A 13 13.66 16.44 -15.51
CA ASP A 13 15.02 16.30 -16.04
C ASP A 13 15.79 15.09 -15.47
N LYS A 14 15.35 14.58 -14.31
CA LYS A 14 15.89 13.33 -13.75
C LYS A 14 15.39 12.09 -14.50
N CYS A 15 14.29 12.21 -15.24
CA CYS A 15 13.80 11.17 -16.13
C CYS A 15 14.67 11.14 -17.40
N GLY A 16 15.25 9.99 -17.71
CA GLY A 16 16.21 9.79 -18.82
C GLY A 16 17.67 9.79 -18.38
N SER A 17 18.02 10.50 -17.30
CA SER A 17 19.38 10.53 -16.75
C SER A 17 19.56 9.60 -15.53
N ILE A 18 18.65 9.70 -14.56
CA ILE A 18 18.68 8.96 -13.29
C ILE A 18 17.57 7.90 -13.25
N TYR A 19 16.37 8.29 -13.70
CA TYR A 19 15.17 7.47 -13.64
C TYR A 19 14.64 7.10 -15.01
N GLN A 20 13.98 5.95 -15.09
CA GLN A 20 12.98 5.67 -16.10
C GLN A 20 11.62 6.03 -15.54
N CYS A 21 10.87 6.87 -16.26
CA CYS A 21 9.66 7.46 -15.73
C CYS A 21 8.41 7.05 -16.49
N ILE A 22 7.32 6.89 -15.75
CA ILE A 22 6.01 6.48 -16.26
C ILE A 22 4.89 7.18 -15.49
N TRP A 23 3.86 7.62 -16.21
CA TRP A 23 2.63 8.12 -15.62
C TRP A 23 1.72 6.96 -15.25
N VAL A 24 1.38 6.83 -13.97
CA VAL A 24 0.56 5.72 -13.47
C VAL A 24 -0.71 6.24 -12.86
N GLU A 25 -1.83 5.68 -13.30
CA GLU A 25 -3.12 5.95 -12.69
C GLU A 25 -3.16 5.49 -11.23
N THR A 26 -3.45 6.43 -10.33
CA THR A 26 -3.45 6.24 -8.88
C THR A 26 -4.70 6.87 -8.28
N ALA A 27 -5.27 6.24 -7.26
CA ALA A 27 -6.42 6.78 -6.56
C ALA A 27 -5.93 7.74 -5.47
N ILE A 28 -6.38 8.98 -5.53
CA ILE A 28 -6.16 10.00 -4.52
C ILE A 28 -7.34 9.95 -3.56
N VAL A 29 -7.10 9.50 -2.34
CA VAL A 29 -8.11 9.36 -1.29
C VAL A 29 -7.89 10.43 -0.24
N LYS A 30 -8.88 11.31 -0.06
CA LYS A 30 -8.88 12.34 0.96
C LYS A 30 -10.05 12.08 1.93
N PRO A 31 -9.78 11.57 3.15
CA PRO A 31 -10.81 11.38 4.15
C PRO A 31 -11.54 12.69 4.45
N TYR A 32 -12.84 12.63 4.71
CA TYR A 32 -13.59 13.82 5.13
C TYR A 32 -13.02 14.35 6.46
N ASN A 33 -12.90 15.67 6.57
CA ASN A 33 -12.30 16.36 7.72
C ASN A 33 -10.80 16.06 7.96
N SER A 34 -10.07 15.68 6.90
CA SER A 34 -8.61 15.54 6.92
C SER A 34 -7.96 16.47 5.90
N ASP A 35 -6.82 17.05 6.30
CA ASP A 35 -5.94 17.82 5.39
C ASP A 35 -4.93 16.93 4.66
N THR A 36 -4.86 15.65 5.03
CA THR A 36 -3.97 14.67 4.42
C THR A 36 -4.71 13.88 3.34
N PHE A 37 -4.02 13.64 2.21
CA PHE A 37 -4.46 12.69 1.20
C PHE A 37 -3.51 11.51 1.08
N TYR A 38 -4.05 10.42 0.58
CA TYR A 38 -3.37 9.15 0.40
C TYR A 38 -3.41 8.76 -1.08
N CYS A 39 -2.27 8.32 -1.59
CA CYS A 39 -2.13 7.72 -2.90
C CYS A 39 -2.32 6.21 -2.74
N ILE A 40 -3.50 5.69 -3.10
CA ILE A 40 -3.78 4.27 -3.13
C ILE A 40 -3.37 3.71 -4.48
N ASP A 41 -2.50 2.71 -4.46
CA ASP A 41 -2.07 2.02 -5.68
C ASP A 41 -3.26 1.35 -6.38
N CYS A 42 -3.32 1.44 -7.71
CA CYS A 42 -4.33 0.77 -8.53
C CYS A 42 -3.71 -0.07 -9.65
N PHE A 43 -2.39 -0.05 -9.79
CA PHE A 43 -1.70 -0.62 -10.94
C PHE A 43 -0.59 -1.59 -10.52
N PHE A 44 0.28 -1.15 -9.61
CA PHE A 44 1.45 -1.94 -9.24
C PHE A 44 1.12 -3.22 -8.45
N HIS A 45 -0.03 -3.28 -7.78
CA HIS A 45 -0.47 -4.48 -7.07
C HIS A 45 -0.61 -5.70 -7.99
N ASN A 46 -0.95 -5.51 -9.27
CA ASN A 46 -0.98 -6.57 -10.28
C ASN A 46 0.41 -7.19 -10.55
N TYR A 47 1.48 -6.49 -10.16
CA TYR A 47 2.87 -6.92 -10.28
C TYR A 47 3.48 -7.23 -8.91
N SER A 48 2.66 -7.36 -7.87
CA SER A 48 3.13 -7.78 -6.56
C SER A 48 3.57 -9.25 -6.59
N LYS A 49 4.65 -9.54 -5.87
CA LYS A 49 5.10 -10.90 -5.55
C LYS A 49 4.15 -11.64 -4.60
N SER A 50 3.17 -10.95 -4.03
CA SER A 50 2.16 -11.51 -3.14
C SER A 50 0.76 -11.09 -3.55
N ASP A 51 -0.12 -12.08 -3.61
CA ASP A 51 -1.56 -11.98 -3.86
C ASP A 51 -2.39 -11.50 -2.65
N LYS A 52 -1.73 -11.29 -1.50
CA LYS A 52 -2.40 -10.86 -0.28
C LYS A 52 -3.01 -9.46 -0.45
N PRO A 53 -4.25 -9.21 0.01
CA PRO A 53 -4.91 -7.92 -0.15
C PRO A 53 -4.15 -6.77 0.52
N GLU A 54 -3.36 -7.04 1.55
CA GLU A 54 -2.50 -6.06 2.22
C GLU A 54 -1.37 -5.55 1.33
N SER A 55 -0.93 -6.31 0.31
CA SER A 55 0.16 -5.89 -0.59
C SER A 55 -0.16 -4.55 -1.27
N ARG A 56 -1.41 -4.37 -1.71
CA ARG A 56 -1.88 -3.12 -2.31
C ARG A 56 -1.84 -1.95 -1.31
N LEU A 57 -2.20 -2.18 -0.04
CA LEU A 57 -2.11 -1.16 1.01
C LEU A 57 -0.65 -0.80 1.29
N LEU A 58 0.26 -1.76 1.29
CA LEU A 58 1.70 -1.53 1.52
C LEU A 58 2.40 -0.82 0.36
N LEU A 59 1.82 -0.88 -0.84
CA LEU A 59 2.20 -0.07 -2.00
C LEU A 59 1.54 1.32 -1.98
N SER A 60 0.58 1.56 -1.09
CA SER A 60 -0.05 2.87 -0.93
C SER A 60 0.77 3.75 0.02
N TYR A 61 0.69 5.07 -0.14
CA TYR A 61 1.47 6.02 0.67
C TYR A 61 0.72 7.34 0.86
N ASN A 62 1.06 8.09 1.92
CA ASN A 62 0.57 9.46 2.05
C ASN A 62 1.53 10.43 1.33
N SER A 63 0.97 11.43 0.67
CA SER A 63 1.79 12.54 0.20
C SER A 63 1.95 13.55 1.31
N LYS A 64 3.18 14.03 1.54
CA LYS A 64 3.43 15.18 2.42
C LYS A 64 3.18 16.52 1.72
N THR A 65 2.84 16.51 0.43
CA THR A 65 2.52 17.70 -0.35
C THR A 65 1.10 18.14 -0.02
N SER A 66 0.85 19.43 0.16
CA SER A 66 -0.52 19.89 0.41
C SER A 66 -1.39 19.66 -0.84
N PRO A 67 -2.67 19.24 -0.72
CA PRO A 67 -3.59 19.15 -1.86
C PRO A 67 -3.64 20.43 -2.71
N GLY A 68 -3.52 21.60 -2.07
CA GLY A 68 -3.53 22.91 -2.75
C GLY A 68 -2.24 23.24 -3.52
N GLU A 69 -1.16 22.49 -3.28
CA GLU A 69 0.11 22.62 -4.00
C GLU A 69 0.20 21.69 -5.22
N ILE A 70 -0.78 20.79 -5.40
CA ILE A 70 -0.87 19.92 -6.57
C ILE A 70 -1.39 20.74 -7.75
N MET A 71 -0.48 21.33 -8.50
CA MET A 71 -0.84 21.99 -9.76
C MET A 71 -1.18 20.93 -10.82
N PRO A 72 -2.11 21.20 -11.76
CA PRO A 72 -2.32 20.33 -12.90
C PRO A 72 -1.05 20.19 -13.75
N GLY A 73 -0.69 18.95 -14.08
CA GLY A 73 0.44 18.61 -14.95
C GLY A 73 0.02 18.34 -16.39
N THR A 74 1.01 18.02 -17.23
CA THR A 74 0.77 17.51 -18.59
C THR A 74 1.38 16.12 -18.73
N GLY A 75 0.63 15.20 -19.33
CA GLY A 75 1.12 13.84 -19.62
C GLY A 75 2.07 13.74 -20.82
N LYS A 76 2.37 14.86 -21.48
CA LYS A 76 3.25 14.87 -22.65
C LYS A 76 4.65 14.37 -22.23
N SER A 77 5.28 13.58 -23.08
CA SER A 77 6.68 13.08 -22.96
C SER A 77 6.94 11.77 -22.22
N PHE A 78 5.99 11.18 -21.49
CA PHE A 78 6.19 9.86 -20.87
C PHE A 78 5.03 8.90 -21.14
N ARG A 79 5.33 7.60 -21.14
CA ARG A 79 4.30 6.55 -21.27
C ARG A 79 3.29 6.70 -20.13
N THR A 80 2.02 6.55 -20.48
CA THR A 80 0.91 6.56 -19.52
C THR A 80 0.34 5.16 -19.41
N VAL A 81 0.19 4.66 -18.19
CA VAL A 81 -0.46 3.38 -17.89
C VAL A 81 -1.72 3.61 -17.08
N ASN A 82 -2.78 2.98 -17.53
CA ASN A 82 -4.07 2.99 -16.86
C ASN A 82 -4.14 1.82 -15.89
N ALA A 83 -4.85 2.04 -14.79
CA ALA A 83 -5.29 0.95 -13.94
C ALA A 83 -6.41 0.18 -14.66
N ASP A 84 -6.69 -1.03 -14.17
CA ASP A 84 -7.87 -1.76 -14.62
C ASP A 84 -9.14 -0.96 -14.29
N ARG A 85 -10.05 -0.90 -15.28
CA ARG A 85 -11.32 -0.14 -15.32
C ARG A 85 -11.66 0.65 -14.05
N ASP A 86 -12.24 -0.03 -13.07
CA ASP A 86 -12.87 0.59 -11.90
C ASP A 86 -11.98 0.59 -10.65
N THR A 87 -10.79 0.00 -10.70
CA THR A 87 -9.91 -0.24 -9.54
C THR A 87 -9.51 1.05 -8.82
N CYS A 88 -9.46 2.16 -9.57
CA CYS A 88 -9.11 3.50 -9.10
C CYS A 88 -10.31 4.41 -8.84
N SER A 89 -11.53 3.93 -9.10
CA SER A 89 -12.75 4.68 -8.79
C SER A 89 -13.06 4.63 -7.29
N LYS A 90 -13.93 5.53 -6.81
CA LYS A 90 -14.44 5.46 -5.42
C LYS A 90 -14.98 4.08 -5.08
N LYS A 91 -15.78 3.50 -5.98
CA LYS A 91 -16.36 2.17 -5.82
C LYS A 91 -15.27 1.09 -5.72
N GLY A 92 -14.29 1.09 -6.62
CA GLY A 92 -13.22 0.08 -6.59
C GLY A 92 -12.30 0.20 -5.38
N VAL A 93 -12.06 1.42 -4.88
CA VAL A 93 -11.34 1.64 -3.63
C VAL A 93 -12.16 1.13 -2.45
N GLU A 94 -13.46 1.45 -2.38
CA GLU A 94 -14.34 1.00 -1.31
C GLU A 94 -14.47 -0.53 -1.28
N GLU A 95 -14.64 -1.18 -2.43
CA GLU A 95 -14.65 -2.65 -2.56
C GLU A 95 -13.34 -3.28 -2.08
N TYR A 96 -12.21 -2.68 -2.46
CA TYR A 96 -10.90 -3.12 -1.98
C TYR A 96 -10.77 -3.05 -0.46
N LEU A 97 -11.12 -1.91 0.14
CA LEU A 97 -11.03 -1.69 1.58
C LEU A 97 -12.00 -2.60 2.34
N LEU A 98 -13.19 -2.86 1.79
CA LEU A 98 -14.14 -3.81 2.35
C LEU A 98 -13.59 -5.25 2.33
N ASN A 99 -13.00 -5.68 1.22
CA ASN A 99 -12.38 -7.00 1.11
C ASN A 99 -11.21 -7.15 2.10
N LEU A 100 -10.39 -6.10 2.24
CA LEU A 100 -9.30 -6.07 3.21
C LEU A 100 -9.83 -6.16 4.65
N TYR A 101 -10.88 -5.40 4.98
CA TYR A 101 -11.55 -5.44 6.28
C TYR A 101 -12.09 -6.83 6.61
N GLU A 102 -12.85 -7.44 5.70
CA GLU A 102 -13.44 -8.76 5.91
C GLU A 102 -12.37 -9.84 6.00
N SER A 103 -11.33 -9.79 5.17
CA SER A 103 -10.19 -10.71 5.25
C SER A 103 -9.50 -10.61 6.62
N ALA A 104 -9.20 -9.40 7.09
CA ALA A 104 -8.53 -9.20 8.38
C ALA A 104 -9.42 -9.66 9.55
N ARG A 105 -10.72 -9.37 9.48
CA ARG A 105 -11.72 -9.77 10.48
C ARG A 105 -11.90 -11.28 10.52
N HIS A 106 -11.95 -11.94 9.37
CA HIS A 106 -12.08 -13.39 9.27
C HIS A 106 -10.87 -14.08 9.91
N SER A 107 -9.66 -13.70 9.51
CA SER A 107 -8.43 -14.25 10.12
C SER A 107 -8.38 -14.04 11.63
N MET A 108 -8.84 -12.88 12.12
CA MET A 108 -8.88 -12.62 13.57
C MET A 108 -9.91 -13.51 14.30
N LYS A 109 -11.08 -13.76 13.70
CA LYS A 109 -12.09 -14.66 14.28
C LYS A 109 -11.58 -16.09 14.36
N GLU A 110 -10.92 -16.58 13.31
CA GLU A 110 -10.30 -17.90 13.29
C GLU A 110 -9.25 -18.03 14.39
N LEU A 111 -8.34 -17.05 14.50
CA LEU A 111 -7.30 -17.01 15.54
C LEU A 111 -7.88 -17.00 16.96
N ILE A 112 -8.97 -16.28 17.21
CA ILE A 112 -9.65 -16.28 18.51
C ILE A 112 -10.24 -17.66 18.79
N SER A 113 -10.96 -18.24 17.82
CA SER A 113 -11.56 -19.57 17.95
C SER A 113 -10.50 -20.66 18.19
N GLU A 114 -9.37 -20.61 17.48
CA GLU A 114 -8.25 -21.53 17.69
C GLU A 114 -7.65 -21.37 19.10
N ARG A 115 -7.48 -20.13 19.56
CA ARG A 115 -6.96 -19.85 20.91
C ARG A 115 -7.92 -20.27 22.02
N GLU A 116 -9.23 -20.16 21.80
CA GLU A 116 -10.24 -20.62 22.77
C GLU A 116 -10.30 -22.15 22.86
N LYS A 117 -10.07 -22.85 21.74
CA LYS A 117 -9.97 -24.32 21.70
C LYS A 117 -8.64 -24.83 22.28
N SER A 118 -7.58 -24.06 22.11
CA SER A 118 -6.26 -24.30 22.70
C SER A 118 -6.23 -23.83 24.17
N GLN A 119 -6.67 -24.67 25.11
CA GLN A 119 -6.62 -24.37 26.56
C GLN A 119 -5.21 -24.15 27.14
N LYS A 120 -4.14 -24.29 26.33
CA LYS A 120 -2.75 -24.11 26.77
C LYS A 120 -2.30 -22.65 26.62
N LYS A 121 -2.73 -21.79 27.54
CA LYS A 121 -2.05 -20.49 27.73
C LYS A 121 -0.67 -20.75 28.31
N ILE A 122 0.38 -20.54 27.51
CA ILE A 122 1.76 -20.60 27.98
C ILE A 122 1.93 -19.52 29.06
N SER A 123 2.30 -19.92 30.28
CA SER A 123 2.59 -18.96 31.34
C SER A 123 3.82 -18.11 30.94
N PHE A 124 3.93 -16.87 31.43
CA PHE A 124 5.09 -16.00 31.20
C PHE A 124 6.43 -16.70 31.52
N ARG A 125 6.44 -17.57 32.54
CA ARG A 125 7.58 -18.40 32.93
C ARG A 125 7.90 -19.48 31.89
N GLY A 126 6.88 -20.09 31.27
CA GLY A 126 7.02 -21.02 30.15
C GLY A 126 7.51 -20.34 28.87
N MET A 127 7.12 -19.08 28.66
CA MET A 127 7.56 -18.28 27.52
C MET A 127 9.07 -17.96 27.61
N LEU A 128 9.54 -17.59 28.81
CA LEU A 128 10.97 -17.38 29.10
C LEU A 128 11.80 -18.67 29.00
N LEU A 129 11.27 -19.80 29.50
CA LEU A 129 11.97 -21.09 29.44
C LEU A 129 12.07 -21.64 28.01
N GLY A 130 11.09 -21.38 27.15
CA GLY A 130 11.14 -21.82 25.77
C GLY A 130 12.13 -21.08 24.89
N LEU A 131 12.56 -19.87 25.28
CA LEU A 131 13.65 -19.15 24.60
C LEU A 131 15.00 -19.85 24.79
N ILE A 132 15.12 -20.68 25.84
CA ILE A 132 16.34 -21.37 26.25
C ILE A 132 16.28 -22.87 25.90
N LEU A 133 15.08 -23.47 25.90
CA LEU A 133 14.89 -24.91 25.72
C LEU A 133 14.26 -25.26 24.36
N PRO A 134 14.94 -26.06 23.50
CA PRO A 134 14.48 -26.42 22.16
C PRO A 134 13.10 -27.10 22.09
N ARG A 135 12.68 -27.77 23.17
CA ARG A 135 11.40 -28.52 23.24
C ARG A 135 10.15 -27.64 23.35
N GLN A 136 10.29 -26.33 23.59
CA GLN A 136 9.17 -25.38 23.68
C GLN A 136 9.17 -24.37 22.51
N ARG A 137 9.96 -24.62 21.48
CA ARG A 137 10.14 -23.71 20.34
C ARG A 137 8.88 -23.64 19.46
N ASP A 138 8.18 -24.75 19.30
CA ASP A 138 6.95 -24.83 18.51
C ASP A 138 5.80 -24.06 19.21
N GLU A 139 5.63 -24.27 20.52
CA GLU A 139 4.65 -23.53 21.34
C GLU A 139 4.94 -22.01 21.34
N LEU A 140 6.21 -21.60 21.38
CA LEU A 140 6.60 -20.19 21.24
C LEU A 140 6.37 -19.63 19.84
N GLN A 141 6.55 -20.45 18.80
CA GLN A 141 6.31 -20.06 17.43
C GLN A 141 4.82 -19.87 17.16
N GLU A 142 3.97 -20.72 17.72
CA GLU A 142 2.50 -20.57 17.70
C GLU A 142 2.07 -19.28 18.41
N GLU A 143 2.58 -19.02 19.61
CA GLU A 143 2.27 -17.80 20.36
C GLU A 143 2.77 -16.54 19.63
N GLY A 144 3.97 -16.60 19.04
CA GLY A 144 4.52 -15.54 18.20
C GLY A 144 3.67 -15.28 16.94
N SER A 145 3.19 -16.34 16.29
CA SER A 145 2.28 -16.26 15.14
C SER A 145 0.95 -15.60 15.52
N TYR A 146 0.40 -15.97 16.69
CA TYR A 146 -0.81 -15.36 17.22
C TYR A 146 -0.64 -13.85 17.43
N TRP A 147 0.40 -13.43 18.17
CA TRP A 147 0.63 -12.01 18.45
C TRP A 147 0.97 -11.21 17.20
N GLY A 148 1.72 -11.81 16.27
CA GLY A 148 2.01 -11.23 14.96
C GLY A 148 0.73 -10.96 14.16
N SER A 149 -0.17 -11.93 14.13
CA SER A 149 -1.44 -11.82 13.40
C SER A 149 -2.41 -10.83 14.05
N LEU A 150 -2.52 -10.82 15.39
CA LEU A 150 -3.29 -9.81 16.11
C LEU A 150 -2.75 -8.39 15.87
N THR A 151 -1.43 -8.24 15.84
CA THR A 151 -0.79 -6.95 15.54
C THR A 151 -1.10 -6.51 14.12
N ARG A 152 -1.00 -7.42 13.14
CA ARG A 152 -1.37 -7.15 11.75
C ARG A 152 -2.82 -6.69 11.62
N TYR A 153 -3.75 -7.37 12.28
CA TYR A 153 -5.16 -6.97 12.31
C TYR A 153 -5.34 -5.54 12.84
N LYS A 154 -4.73 -5.22 13.99
CA LYS A 154 -4.81 -3.86 14.56
C LYS A 154 -4.27 -2.80 13.61
N ILE A 155 -3.13 -3.05 12.97
CA ILE A 155 -2.54 -2.12 12.00
C ILE A 155 -3.49 -1.90 10.82
N VAL A 156 -4.08 -2.97 10.26
CA VAL A 156 -5.05 -2.85 9.16
C VAL A 156 -6.25 -2.00 9.59
N MET A 157 -6.81 -2.25 10.77
CA MET A 157 -7.96 -1.48 11.29
C MET A 157 -7.63 0.01 11.46
N GLU A 158 -6.45 0.35 12.00
CA GLU A 158 -5.99 1.73 12.12
C GLU A 158 -5.80 2.39 10.76
N LEU A 159 -5.20 1.68 9.79
CA LEU A 159 -5.01 2.20 8.43
C LEU A 159 -6.35 2.43 7.71
N LEU A 160 -7.31 1.52 7.85
CA LEU A 160 -8.67 1.69 7.31
C LEU A 160 -9.32 2.96 7.87
N LYS A 161 -9.21 3.18 9.18
CA LYS A 161 -9.72 4.39 9.84
C LYS A 161 -9.04 5.65 9.31
N LEU A 162 -7.72 5.63 9.14
CA LEU A 162 -6.96 6.76 8.57
C LEU A 162 -7.40 7.09 7.14
N LEU A 163 -7.83 6.09 6.36
CA LEU A 163 -8.37 6.28 5.02
C LEU A 163 -9.85 6.72 5.01
N GLY A 164 -10.47 6.89 6.18
CA GLY A 164 -11.88 7.25 6.31
C GLY A 164 -12.85 6.07 6.09
N PHE A 165 -12.37 4.83 6.15
CA PHE A 165 -13.21 3.64 6.05
C PHE A 165 -13.74 3.22 7.42
N GLU A 166 -15.01 3.51 7.69
CA GLU A 166 -15.66 3.26 8.98
C GLU A 166 -16.99 2.54 8.78
N ASN A 167 -17.23 1.49 9.58
CA ASN A 167 -18.47 0.70 9.56
C ASN A 167 -18.84 0.17 8.15
N GLY A 168 -17.84 -0.20 7.35
CA GLY A 168 -18.05 -0.74 6.00
C GLY A 168 -18.28 0.31 4.91
N VAL A 169 -18.12 1.60 5.21
CA VAL A 169 -18.36 2.70 4.26
C VAL A 169 -17.13 3.61 4.17
N LEU A 170 -16.77 3.98 2.94
CA LEU A 170 -15.68 4.93 2.67
C LEU A 170 -16.16 6.39 2.73
N ARG A 171 -15.83 7.06 3.84
CA ARG A 171 -16.06 8.48 4.07
C ARG A 171 -14.89 9.34 3.59
N ALA A 172 -14.67 9.31 2.28
CA ALA A 172 -13.62 10.06 1.62
C ALA A 172 -14.05 10.58 0.24
N GLU A 173 -13.39 11.67 -0.18
CA GLU A 173 -13.28 12.06 -1.59
C GLU A 173 -12.27 11.12 -2.27
N VAL A 174 -12.62 10.62 -3.44
CA VAL A 174 -11.74 9.73 -4.21
C VAL A 174 -11.71 10.21 -5.64
N ASP A 175 -10.54 10.62 -6.10
CA ASP A 175 -10.26 11.01 -7.47
C ASP A 175 -9.20 10.11 -8.09
N SER A 176 -9.30 9.87 -9.40
CA SER A 176 -8.26 9.17 -10.15
C SER A 176 -7.37 10.17 -10.88
N MET A 177 -6.06 10.10 -10.63
CA MET A 177 -5.06 10.98 -11.22
C MET A 177 -3.82 10.20 -11.65
N TYR A 178 -3.08 10.73 -12.62
CA TYR A 178 -1.78 10.20 -13.00
C TYR A 178 -0.68 10.82 -12.16
N ILE A 179 0.14 9.96 -11.55
CA ILE A 179 1.36 10.34 -10.82
C ILE A 179 2.58 9.85 -11.60
N LEU A 180 3.64 10.66 -11.66
CA LEU A 180 4.89 10.28 -12.31
C LEU A 180 5.70 9.43 -11.34
N TYR A 181 5.96 8.17 -11.71
CA TYR A 181 6.85 7.29 -10.97
C TYR A 181 8.18 7.19 -11.69
N GLY A 182 9.28 7.30 -10.95
CA GLY A 182 10.65 7.12 -11.42
C GLY A 182 11.26 5.83 -10.88
N PHE A 183 11.90 5.06 -11.77
CA PHE A 183 12.63 3.83 -11.48
C PHE A 183 14.11 4.04 -11.73
N ASP A 184 14.96 3.90 -10.72
CA ASP A 184 16.39 4.02 -10.92
C ASP A 184 17.02 2.71 -11.44
N LYS A 185 18.30 2.75 -11.80
CA LYS A 185 19.05 1.58 -12.28
C LYS A 185 19.14 0.41 -11.28
N LYS A 186 18.85 0.64 -10.00
CA LYS A 186 18.82 -0.37 -8.94
C LYS A 186 17.40 -0.89 -8.68
N GLY A 187 16.42 -0.47 -9.48
CA GLY A 187 15.02 -0.82 -9.33
C GLY A 187 14.32 -0.07 -8.19
N ARG A 188 14.94 0.98 -7.62
CA ARG A 188 14.32 1.80 -6.58
C ARG A 188 13.25 2.69 -7.18
N VAL A 189 12.07 2.68 -6.56
CA VAL A 189 10.91 3.44 -7.03
C VAL A 189 10.73 4.72 -6.22
N SER A 190 10.37 5.81 -6.90
CA SER A 190 9.97 7.06 -6.27
C SER A 190 8.78 7.68 -6.98
N ALA A 191 7.86 8.28 -6.23
CA ALA A 191 6.83 9.15 -6.79
C ALA A 191 7.35 10.58 -6.87
N LEU A 192 7.20 11.20 -8.05
CA LEU A 192 7.58 12.58 -8.32
C LEU A 192 6.30 13.41 -8.32
N ILE A 193 6.14 14.25 -7.30
CA ILE A 193 4.92 15.03 -7.07
C ILE A 193 5.31 16.47 -6.75
N GLY A 194 4.82 17.43 -7.54
CA GLY A 194 5.17 18.83 -7.40
C GLY A 194 6.69 19.00 -7.47
N SER A 195 7.26 19.55 -6.40
CA SER A 195 8.71 19.75 -6.26
C SER A 195 9.42 18.66 -5.43
N ASN A 196 8.70 17.61 -5.03
CA ASN A 196 9.15 16.59 -4.09
C ASN A 196 9.42 15.23 -4.75
N VAL A 197 10.41 14.53 -4.22
CA VAL A 197 10.67 13.11 -4.50
C VAL A 197 10.24 12.32 -3.26
N ILE A 198 9.28 11.42 -3.43
CA ILE A 198 8.80 10.54 -2.37
C ILE A 198 9.39 9.15 -2.64
N GLU A 199 10.35 8.73 -1.81
CA GLU A 199 10.94 7.40 -1.91
C GLU A 199 9.93 6.33 -1.48
N LEU A 200 9.82 5.26 -2.26
CA LEU A 200 8.86 4.18 -2.04
C LEU A 200 9.60 2.84 -1.78
N PRO A 201 10.26 2.68 -0.62
CA PRO A 201 11.13 1.53 -0.36
C PRO A 201 10.39 0.18 -0.36
N ASN A 202 9.08 0.19 -0.06
CA ASN A 202 8.26 -1.01 -0.07
C ASN A 202 8.11 -1.60 -1.48
N TYR A 203 8.16 -0.78 -2.53
CA TYR A 203 8.01 -1.24 -3.91
C TYR A 203 9.12 -2.23 -4.27
N ASN A 204 10.35 -2.00 -3.82
CA ASN A 204 11.49 -2.88 -4.14
C ASN A 204 11.32 -4.28 -3.56
N LYS A 205 10.65 -4.38 -2.40
CA LYS A 205 10.41 -5.65 -1.71
C LYS A 205 9.20 -6.37 -2.29
N LEU A 206 8.16 -5.62 -2.62
CA LEU A 206 6.85 -6.16 -2.98
C LEU A 206 6.67 -6.40 -4.47
N LEU A 207 7.35 -5.64 -5.34
CA LEU A 207 7.16 -5.74 -6.78
C LEU A 207 8.11 -6.75 -7.42
N ASP A 208 7.58 -7.43 -8.43
CA ASP A 208 8.35 -8.13 -9.44
C ASP A 208 8.93 -7.11 -10.43
N THR A 209 10.09 -6.56 -10.08
CA THR A 209 10.72 -5.46 -10.82
C THR A 209 11.01 -5.82 -12.27
N GLU A 210 11.29 -7.08 -12.59
CA GLU A 210 11.51 -7.52 -13.98
C GLU A 210 10.23 -7.36 -14.81
N LYS A 211 9.08 -7.76 -14.27
CA LYS A 211 7.78 -7.57 -14.93
C LYS A 211 7.38 -6.10 -15.04
N VAL A 212 7.71 -5.28 -14.04
CA VAL A 212 7.43 -3.84 -14.10
C VAL A 212 8.31 -3.16 -15.15
N LEU A 213 9.59 -3.52 -15.20
CA LEU A 213 10.54 -2.96 -16.17
C LEU A 213 10.18 -3.36 -17.61
N SER A 214 9.69 -4.57 -17.87
CA SER A 214 9.27 -4.96 -19.24
C SER A 214 8.17 -4.06 -19.81
N ILE A 215 7.32 -3.47 -18.95
CA ILE A 215 6.30 -2.49 -19.35
C ILE A 215 6.90 -1.11 -19.61
N LEU A 216 8.06 -0.80 -19.02
CA LEU A 216 8.78 0.45 -19.27
C LEU A 216 9.54 0.44 -20.60
N PHE A 217 9.91 -0.74 -21.11
CA PHE A 217 10.76 -0.91 -22.29
C PHE A 217 10.03 -1.40 -23.56
N HIS A 218 8.74 -1.69 -23.47
CA HIS A 218 7.86 -1.96 -24.62
C HIS A 218 6.89 -0.79 -24.86
#